data_AF-A0A3P9MYE0-F1
#
_entry.id   AF-A0A3P9MYE0-F1
#
_cell.length_a   1.000
_cell.length_b   1.000
_cell.length_c   1.000
_cell.angle_alpha   90.00
_cell.angle_beta   90.00
_cell.angle_gamma   90.00
#
_symmetry.space_group_name_H-M   'P 1'
#
loop_
_entity.id
_entity.type
_entity.pdbx_description
1 polymer ?
#
loop_
_entity_poly.entity_id
_entity_poly.type
_entity_poly.pdbx_seq_one_letter_code
_entity_poly.pdbx_strand_id
1 'polypeptide(L)'
;MRRALSTTSTTSVRRSYATPVSSGSKTSYGSSYATAPSYSGGFSSMSLTKSGGYGGFGQQSFGQQGFGQQGFGQQGFVPQITAVQVNESLLAPIPNTFDKSVEVIRTQEKEQIKTLNNRFASFIDKVRFLEQQNKMLETKWSLLQEQTTTRSNIDGMFETYIANMRRQLDGLGNEKIKLEGELKNMQNLVEDFKHKYEDEINKRAAAENEFVLLKKDVDAAYMNKVELEAKVDALQDEINFLRAVYEAELRELQGQIKDTSVIVEMDNSRNLDMDAIVAEVRAQYEEIANRSKAEAEMWYKQKYDEMQSSAGQCDTDLRSTKADIAELKRMIARLQNEIEAVKAQKSNLESQISEAEERGELAVKDARARIKDLEEALTKAKAEMAKQVREYSDLLNIKLALDIEIATYRKLLEGEESRLTSGGSSATIHVQQTSSSGGQSSGSSGFGYGGMSGGYGGTITKSVTQQSSSKRYY
;
A
#
# COMPACT_ATOMS: atom_id res chain seq x y z
N MET A 1 -41.74 40.75 -60.06
CA MET A 1 -41.60 41.21 -58.65
C MET A 1 -40.14 41.57 -58.42
N ARG A 2 -39.85 42.84 -58.11
CA ARG A 2 -38.48 43.35 -57.87
C ARG A 2 -37.98 42.81 -56.52
N ARG A 3 -36.80 42.17 -56.49
CA ARG A 3 -36.07 41.91 -55.24
C ARG A 3 -35.04 43.02 -55.06
N ALA A 4 -35.19 43.77 -53.98
CA ALA A 4 -34.20 44.70 -53.48
C ALA A 4 -33.05 43.91 -52.83
N LEU A 5 -31.82 44.29 -53.19
CA LEU A 5 -30.59 43.87 -52.53
C LEU A 5 -30.41 44.75 -51.28
N SER A 6 -30.36 44.14 -50.10
CA SER A 6 -29.88 44.78 -48.88
C SER A 6 -28.47 44.27 -48.60
N THR A 7 -27.49 45.12 -48.83
CA THR A 7 -26.08 44.93 -48.44
C THR A 7 -25.94 45.10 -46.93
N THR A 8 -25.41 44.09 -46.24
CA THR A 8 -24.89 44.24 -44.88
C THR A 8 -23.40 43.92 -44.91
N SER A 9 -22.57 44.95 -44.75
CA SER A 9 -21.12 44.87 -44.69
C SER A 9 -20.69 44.47 -43.29
N THR A 10 -20.02 43.32 -43.13
CA THR A 10 -19.29 42.98 -41.91
C THR A 10 -17.79 43.11 -42.15
N THR A 11 -17.24 44.17 -41.56
CA THR A 11 -15.82 44.49 -41.51
C THR A 11 -15.12 43.58 -40.49
N SER A 12 -14.25 42.68 -40.94
CA SER A 12 -13.43 41.84 -40.06
C SER A 12 -12.12 42.55 -39.71
N VAL A 13 -12.04 43.10 -38.51
CA VAL A 13 -10.83 43.66 -37.91
C VAL A 13 -9.89 42.50 -37.53
N ARG A 14 -8.71 42.42 -38.16
CA ARG A 14 -7.63 41.53 -37.71
C ARG A 14 -7.10 42.01 -36.37
N ARG A 15 -7.34 41.23 -35.30
CA ARG A 15 -6.72 41.40 -34.00
C ARG A 15 -5.48 40.49 -33.92
N SER A 16 -4.30 41.08 -34.06
CA SER A 16 -3.01 40.42 -33.84
C SER A 16 -2.78 40.24 -32.35
N TYR A 17 -2.58 39.00 -31.91
CA TYR A 17 -2.00 38.69 -30.61
C TYR A 17 -0.47 38.65 -30.75
N ALA A 18 0.19 39.63 -30.13
CA ALA A 18 1.63 39.63 -29.91
C ALA A 18 1.93 38.81 -28.64
N THR A 19 2.78 37.80 -28.76
CA THR A 19 3.39 37.13 -27.60
C THR A 19 4.66 37.88 -27.19
N PRO A 20 4.83 38.26 -25.92
CA PRO A 20 6.08 38.86 -25.48
C PRO A 20 7.13 37.79 -25.24
N VAL A 21 8.29 38.01 -25.84
CA VAL A 21 9.59 37.41 -25.47
C VAL A 21 9.97 37.92 -24.08
N SER A 22 10.20 37.00 -23.14
CA SER A 22 10.88 37.30 -21.87
C SER A 22 12.29 36.72 -21.89
N SER A 23 13.24 37.62 -21.90
CA SER A 23 14.66 37.46 -21.63
C SER A 23 14.95 36.78 -20.29
N GLY A 24 16.06 36.03 -20.25
CA GLY A 24 16.49 35.28 -19.09
C GLY A 24 17.02 36.10 -17.91
N SER A 25 17.18 35.39 -16.79
CA SER A 25 17.94 35.82 -15.63
C SER A 25 18.66 34.61 -15.04
N LYS A 26 19.98 34.74 -14.98
CA LYS A 26 20.96 33.88 -14.31
C LYS A 26 20.68 33.85 -12.80
N THR A 27 20.81 32.68 -12.16
CA THR A 27 21.26 32.64 -10.75
C THR A 27 22.14 31.42 -10.52
N SER A 28 23.22 31.65 -9.78
CA SER A 28 24.38 30.81 -9.51
C SER A 28 24.34 30.28 -8.08
N TYR A 29 24.95 29.11 -7.88
CA TYR A 29 25.58 28.54 -6.66
C TYR A 29 25.06 28.89 -5.26
N GLY A 30 24.77 27.84 -4.49
CA GLY A 30 24.65 27.89 -3.03
C GLY A 30 24.66 26.50 -2.40
N SER A 31 25.80 26.12 -1.84
CA SER A 31 26.06 24.90 -1.07
C SER A 31 25.33 24.91 0.28
N SER A 32 24.89 23.75 0.80
CA SER A 32 25.13 23.38 2.21
C SER A 32 24.59 22.00 2.58
N TYR A 33 25.50 21.27 3.22
CA TYR A 33 25.34 20.06 4.00
C TYR A 33 24.70 20.43 5.35
N ALA A 34 23.77 19.62 5.84
CA ALA A 34 23.37 19.64 7.25
C ALA A 34 22.86 18.27 7.68
N THR A 35 23.80 17.47 8.17
CA THR A 35 23.59 16.42 9.17
C THR A 35 23.38 17.07 10.54
N ALA A 36 22.38 16.62 11.29
CA ALA A 36 22.46 16.58 12.76
C ALA A 36 21.44 15.59 13.36
N PRO A 37 21.75 14.99 14.53
CA PRO A 37 21.14 13.76 15.03
C PRO A 37 20.27 13.98 16.28
N SER A 38 19.52 12.96 16.70
CA SER A 38 18.91 12.94 18.03
C SER A 38 18.87 11.53 18.65
N TYR A 39 19.84 11.31 19.54
CA TYR A 39 19.74 10.82 20.92
C TYR A 39 18.86 9.59 21.27
N SER A 40 19.52 8.44 21.42
CA SER A 40 19.74 7.71 22.70
C SER A 40 18.66 7.67 23.80
N GLY A 41 18.24 6.44 24.13
CA GLY A 41 17.78 5.97 25.45
C GLY A 41 16.91 4.71 25.26
N GLY A 42 17.12 3.53 25.86
CA GLY A 42 17.89 3.09 27.03
C GLY A 42 16.98 2.28 27.96
N PHE A 43 17.41 1.06 28.33
CA PHE A 43 16.83 0.09 29.31
C PHE A 43 15.69 -0.83 28.81
N SER A 44 15.85 -2.16 28.71
CA SER A 44 16.19 -3.24 29.68
C SER A 44 14.96 -3.79 30.42
N SER A 45 14.60 -5.06 30.16
CA SER A 45 14.60 -6.18 31.14
C SER A 45 13.47 -7.22 30.93
N MET A 46 13.91 -8.49 30.82
CA MET A 46 13.43 -9.69 31.52
C MET A 46 12.07 -10.36 31.18
N SER A 47 12.24 -11.45 30.43
CA SER A 47 11.69 -12.83 30.49
C SER A 47 10.64 -13.35 31.50
N LEU A 48 10.04 -14.49 31.06
CA LEU A 48 9.35 -15.60 31.79
C LEU A 48 7.95 -15.28 32.34
N THR A 49 6.91 -16.13 32.30
CA THR A 49 6.70 -17.55 31.94
C THR A 49 5.19 -17.77 31.64
N LYS A 50 4.89 -18.78 30.84
CA LYS A 50 3.56 -19.33 30.55
C LYS A 50 3.52 -20.80 31.00
N SER A 51 2.57 -21.19 31.86
CA SER A 51 1.98 -22.54 32.08
C SER A 51 1.24 -22.50 33.44
N GLY A 52 -0.10 -22.58 33.52
CA GLY A 52 -0.92 -23.80 33.56
C GLY A 52 -0.99 -24.35 35.00
N GLY A 53 -2.10 -24.65 35.68
CA GLY A 53 -3.55 -24.64 35.45
C GLY A 53 -4.26 -25.20 36.70
N TYR A 54 -5.61 -25.15 36.69
CA TYR A 54 -6.61 -25.92 37.47
C TYR A 54 -7.04 -25.57 38.92
N GLY A 55 -8.38 -25.47 39.05
CA GLY A 55 -9.22 -25.70 40.25
C GLY A 55 -9.58 -24.43 41.02
N GLY A 56 -10.78 -23.84 41.03
CA GLY A 56 -12.12 -24.33 40.70
C GLY A 56 -12.91 -24.60 41.98
N PHE A 57 -13.69 -23.64 42.50
CA PHE A 57 -14.93 -23.87 43.28
C PHE A 57 -15.80 -22.62 43.29
N GLY A 58 -17.07 -22.82 42.93
CA GLY A 58 -18.07 -21.81 42.68
C GLY A 58 -18.84 -21.34 43.92
N GLN A 59 -19.59 -20.27 43.69
CA GLN A 59 -20.38 -19.47 44.61
C GLN A 59 -21.87 -19.93 44.69
N GLN A 60 -22.54 -19.41 45.74
CA GLN A 60 -23.98 -19.13 45.91
C GLN A 60 -24.90 -20.34 46.17
N SER A 61 -25.64 -20.44 47.29
CA SER A 61 -26.63 -19.57 47.97
C SER A 61 -28.04 -19.62 47.35
N PHE A 62 -28.98 -20.28 48.04
CA PHE A 62 -30.46 -20.13 48.11
C PHE A 62 -30.89 -21.09 49.26
N GLY A 63 -31.86 -20.87 50.13
CA GLY A 63 -32.91 -19.87 50.30
C GLY A 63 -33.64 -20.19 51.62
N GLN A 64 -34.55 -19.30 51.99
CA GLN A 64 -35.19 -19.11 53.29
C GLN A 64 -36.56 -19.81 53.39
N GLN A 65 -36.96 -20.26 54.61
CA GLN A 65 -38.32 -20.47 55.18
C GLN A 65 -38.28 -21.68 56.14
N GLY A 66 -38.98 -21.76 57.27
CA GLY A 66 -40.04 -20.97 57.87
C GLY A 66 -40.42 -21.58 59.25
N PHE A 67 -41.34 -20.91 59.94
CA PHE A 67 -41.74 -21.03 61.35
C PHE A 67 -42.49 -22.31 61.80
N GLY A 68 -42.44 -22.55 63.13
CA GLY A 68 -43.47 -23.19 63.97
C GLY A 68 -43.08 -24.57 64.54
N GLN A 69 -43.51 -25.06 65.71
CA GLN A 69 -44.08 -24.56 66.97
C GLN A 69 -44.24 -25.82 67.88
N GLN A 70 -44.20 -25.68 69.22
CA GLN A 70 -44.65 -26.66 70.25
C GLN A 70 -43.84 -27.98 70.36
N GLY A 71 -43.58 -28.55 71.54
CA GLY A 71 -44.04 -28.30 72.90
C GLY A 71 -43.94 -29.61 73.69
N PHE A 72 -43.70 -29.51 75.01
CA PHE A 72 -43.78 -30.57 76.04
C PHE A 72 -42.78 -31.73 75.87
N GLY A 73 -42.05 -32.21 76.88
CA GLY A 73 -42.10 -32.12 78.34
C GLY A 73 -41.29 -33.33 78.85
N GLN A 74 -41.06 -33.38 80.18
CA GLN A 74 -40.49 -34.53 80.91
C GLN A 74 -38.97 -34.74 80.75
N GLN A 75 -38.14 -35.02 81.73
CA GLN A 75 -38.18 -35.31 83.19
C GLN A 75 -36.72 -34.97 83.62
N GLY A 76 -36.38 -34.35 84.76
CA GLY A 76 -36.98 -34.51 86.07
C GLY A 76 -36.44 -35.75 86.80
N PHE A 77 -35.12 -35.91 86.98
CA PHE A 77 -34.54 -36.89 87.92
C PHE A 77 -33.24 -36.38 88.57
N VAL A 78 -33.40 -35.73 89.73
CA VAL A 78 -32.58 -35.94 90.93
C VAL A 78 -33.49 -36.75 91.86
N PRO A 79 -33.05 -37.85 92.52
CA PRO A 79 -32.12 -37.81 93.66
C PRO A 79 -31.29 -39.13 93.76
N GLN A 80 -30.62 -39.62 94.80
CA GLN A 80 -30.79 -39.51 96.25
C GLN A 80 -29.54 -40.11 96.94
N ILE A 81 -29.13 -39.48 98.04
CA ILE A 81 -28.11 -39.98 98.97
C ILE A 81 -28.67 -41.20 99.69
N THR A 82 -27.98 -42.34 99.63
CA THR A 82 -28.36 -43.58 100.33
C THR A 82 -27.46 -43.79 101.54
N ALA A 83 -28.09 -44.09 102.66
CA ALA A 83 -27.51 -44.18 103.99
C ALA A 83 -26.52 -45.33 104.17
N VAL A 84 -25.55 -45.05 105.05
CA VAL A 84 -24.54 -45.93 105.62
C VAL A 84 -25.18 -47.17 106.27
N GLN A 85 -24.77 -48.36 105.86
CA GLN A 85 -24.93 -49.59 106.63
C GLN A 85 -23.58 -49.96 107.25
N VAL A 86 -23.52 -49.87 108.58
CA VAL A 86 -22.36 -50.21 109.40
C VAL A 86 -22.29 -51.73 109.53
N ASN A 87 -21.13 -52.31 109.18
CA ASN A 87 -20.84 -53.71 109.45
C ASN A 87 -20.32 -53.82 110.90
N GLU A 88 -21.14 -54.32 111.82
CA GLU A 88 -20.86 -54.42 113.27
C GLU A 88 -19.85 -55.54 113.64
N SER A 89 -19.14 -56.12 112.67
CA SER A 89 -18.25 -57.29 112.86
C SER A 89 -16.75 -56.96 112.90
N LEU A 90 -16.36 -55.71 113.14
CA LEU A 90 -14.95 -55.32 113.33
C LEU A 90 -14.66 -54.75 114.74
N LEU A 91 -15.59 -54.97 115.68
CA LEU A 91 -15.46 -54.68 117.11
C LEU A 91 -14.72 -55.82 117.84
N ALA A 92 -13.43 -55.98 117.53
CA ALA A 92 -12.49 -56.71 118.37
C ALA A 92 -11.23 -55.84 118.59
N PRO A 93 -10.85 -55.50 119.83
CA PRO A 93 -9.71 -54.65 120.12
C PRO A 93 -8.41 -55.40 119.83
N ILE A 94 -7.72 -55.02 118.76
CA ILE A 94 -6.37 -55.50 118.45
C ILE A 94 -5.38 -54.52 119.10
N PRO A 95 -4.38 -55.02 119.85
CA PRO A 95 -3.62 -54.24 120.84
C PRO A 95 -2.75 -53.12 120.25
N ASN A 96 -2.67 -52.04 121.03
CA ASN A 96 -1.80 -50.89 120.84
C ASN A 96 -0.31 -51.28 120.72
N THR A 97 0.20 -51.17 119.50
CA THR A 97 1.50 -50.55 119.25
C THR A 97 1.32 -49.54 118.13
N PHE A 98 0.60 -48.46 118.45
CA PHE A 98 0.55 -47.26 117.62
C PHE A 98 1.94 -46.64 117.60
N ASP A 99 2.66 -46.90 116.52
CA ASP A 99 3.89 -46.21 116.20
C ASP A 99 3.54 -44.76 115.86
N LYS A 100 3.75 -43.87 116.85
CA LYS A 100 3.50 -42.42 116.78
C LYS A 100 4.27 -41.75 115.62
N SER A 101 5.23 -42.47 115.02
CA SER A 101 5.93 -42.05 113.81
C SER A 101 5.10 -42.22 112.51
N VAL A 102 4.24 -43.24 112.40
CA VAL A 102 3.49 -43.54 111.16
C VAL A 102 2.30 -42.60 110.95
N GLU A 103 1.68 -42.12 112.02
CA GLU A 103 0.61 -41.11 111.95
C GLU A 103 1.15 -39.72 111.59
N VAL A 104 2.35 -39.38 112.08
CA VAL A 104 3.09 -38.17 111.68
C VAL A 104 3.50 -38.26 110.21
N ILE A 105 3.99 -39.41 109.74
CA ILE A 105 4.34 -39.62 108.33
C ILE A 105 3.09 -39.54 107.43
N ARG A 106 1.96 -40.16 107.80
CA ARG A 106 0.71 -40.06 107.01
C ARG A 106 0.12 -38.66 106.99
N THR A 107 0.22 -37.90 108.08
CA THR A 107 -0.24 -36.51 108.12
C THR A 107 0.69 -35.60 107.31
N GLN A 108 1.99 -35.81 107.40
CA GLN A 108 2.99 -35.12 106.58
C GLN A 108 2.86 -35.46 105.09
N GLU A 109 2.63 -36.72 104.71
CA GLU A 109 2.30 -37.14 103.33
C GLU A 109 1.00 -36.51 102.86
N LYS A 110 -0.04 -36.49 103.69
CA LYS A 110 -1.32 -35.84 103.34
C LYS A 110 -1.14 -34.34 103.12
N GLU A 111 -0.27 -33.69 103.88
CA GLU A 111 0.04 -32.26 103.73
C GLU A 111 0.96 -31.98 102.52
N GLN A 112 1.90 -32.87 102.22
CA GLN A 112 2.67 -32.83 100.98
C GLN A 112 1.78 -33.07 99.76
N ILE A 113 0.86 -34.04 99.81
CA ILE A 113 -0.12 -34.31 98.77
C ILE A 113 -1.05 -33.10 98.60
N LYS A 114 -1.51 -32.46 99.69
CA LYS A 114 -2.29 -31.20 99.60
C LYS A 114 -1.47 -30.08 98.97
N THR A 115 -0.20 -29.94 99.31
CA THR A 115 0.68 -28.91 98.74
C THR A 115 0.92 -29.17 97.25
N LEU A 116 1.12 -30.43 96.86
CA LEU A 116 1.18 -30.86 95.47
C LEU A 116 -0.15 -30.63 94.75
N ASN A 117 -1.28 -30.95 95.36
CA ASN A 117 -2.61 -30.73 94.78
C ASN A 117 -2.89 -29.25 94.59
N ASN A 118 -2.52 -28.39 95.55
CA ASN A 118 -2.63 -26.94 95.41
C ASN A 118 -1.72 -26.42 94.29
N ARG A 119 -0.52 -26.99 94.13
CA ARG A 119 0.36 -26.70 92.98
C ARG A 119 -0.26 -27.18 91.67
N PHE A 120 -0.84 -28.37 91.61
CA PHE A 120 -1.55 -28.87 90.42
C PHE A 120 -2.78 -28.03 90.09
N ALA A 121 -3.57 -27.60 91.08
CA ALA A 121 -4.68 -26.68 90.88
C ALA A 121 -4.17 -25.36 90.29
N SER A 122 -3.07 -24.79 90.82
CA SER A 122 -2.47 -23.58 90.26
C SER A 122 -1.93 -23.76 88.83
N PHE A 123 -1.41 -24.95 88.49
CA PHE A 123 -0.99 -25.29 87.14
C PHE A 123 -2.18 -25.47 86.20
N ILE A 124 -3.26 -26.11 86.65
CA ILE A 124 -4.51 -26.26 85.88
C ILE A 124 -5.12 -24.88 85.60
N ASP A 125 -5.13 -23.99 86.58
CA ASP A 125 -5.60 -22.61 86.39
C ASP A 125 -4.69 -21.86 85.41
N LYS A 126 -3.37 -22.08 85.47
CA LYS A 126 -2.43 -21.49 84.52
C LYS A 126 -2.62 -22.02 83.09
N VAL A 127 -2.86 -23.32 82.92
CA VAL A 127 -3.16 -23.93 81.62
C VAL A 127 -4.48 -23.42 81.08
N ARG A 128 -5.54 -23.37 81.89
CA ARG A 128 -6.83 -22.78 81.49
C ARG A 128 -6.70 -21.32 81.08
N PHE A 129 -5.91 -20.54 81.83
CA PHE A 129 -5.63 -19.15 81.48
C PHE A 129 -4.89 -19.03 80.15
N LEU A 130 -3.88 -19.87 79.92
CA LEU A 130 -3.14 -19.91 78.65
C LEU A 130 -4.00 -20.41 77.48
N GLU A 131 -4.86 -21.41 77.68
CA GLU A 131 -5.83 -21.87 76.68
C GLU A 131 -6.83 -20.77 76.33
N GLN A 132 -7.32 -20.04 77.34
CA GLN A 132 -8.22 -18.92 77.12
C GLN A 132 -7.52 -17.76 76.39
N GLN A 133 -6.24 -17.51 76.69
CA GLN A 133 -5.42 -16.56 75.94
C GLN A 133 -5.17 -17.01 74.50
N ASN A 134 -4.84 -18.27 74.27
CA ASN A 134 -4.65 -18.83 72.92
C ASN A 134 -5.94 -18.73 72.11
N LYS A 135 -7.09 -19.06 72.70
CA LYS A 135 -8.39 -18.90 72.04
C LYS A 135 -8.71 -17.44 71.71
N MET A 136 -8.32 -16.51 72.58
CA MET A 136 -8.40 -15.08 72.29
C MET A 136 -7.44 -14.65 71.17
N LEU A 137 -6.24 -15.20 71.13
CA LEU A 137 -5.27 -14.93 70.06
C LEU A 137 -5.72 -15.52 68.72
N GLU A 138 -6.30 -16.72 68.71
CA GLU A 138 -6.87 -17.35 67.51
C GLU A 138 -8.04 -16.55 66.95
N THR A 139 -8.96 -16.09 67.81
CA THR A 139 -10.09 -15.25 67.37
C THR A 139 -9.61 -13.89 66.88
N LYS A 140 -8.63 -13.27 67.54
CA LYS A 140 -7.99 -12.03 67.06
C LYS A 140 -7.26 -12.25 65.74
N TRP A 141 -6.55 -13.37 65.58
CA TRP A 141 -5.86 -13.73 64.35
C TRP A 141 -6.85 -13.93 63.20
N SER A 142 -7.93 -14.67 63.43
CA SER A 142 -9.00 -14.87 62.45
C SER A 142 -9.61 -13.54 62.01
N LEU A 143 -9.91 -12.65 62.97
CA LEU A 143 -10.48 -11.33 62.68
C LEU A 143 -9.50 -10.44 61.90
N LEU A 144 -8.21 -10.44 62.29
CA LEU A 144 -7.17 -9.69 61.57
C LEU A 144 -6.97 -10.22 60.15
N GLN A 145 -7.02 -11.53 59.97
CA GLN A 145 -6.89 -12.15 58.65
C GLN A 145 -8.08 -11.81 57.75
N GLU A 146 -9.30 -11.82 58.29
CA GLU A 146 -10.51 -11.41 57.58
C GLU A 146 -10.46 -9.92 57.23
N GLN A 147 -10.01 -9.07 58.16
CA GLN A 147 -9.86 -7.63 57.93
C GLN A 147 -8.74 -7.27 56.94
N THR A 148 -7.65 -8.04 56.91
CA THR A 148 -6.53 -7.85 55.97
C THR A 148 -6.90 -8.31 54.54
N THR A 149 -7.92 -9.17 54.40
CA THR A 149 -8.34 -9.74 53.11
C THR A 149 -9.40 -8.89 52.39
N THR A 150 -9.52 -7.59 52.68
CA THR A 150 -10.21 -6.67 51.77
C THR A 150 -9.35 -6.43 50.53
N ARG A 151 -9.47 -7.31 49.53
CA ARG A 151 -8.85 -7.11 48.22
C ARG A 151 -9.45 -5.86 47.57
N SER A 152 -8.61 -4.88 47.26
CA SER A 152 -9.01 -3.64 46.59
C SER A 152 -9.47 -3.94 45.15
N ASN A 153 -10.66 -3.48 44.77
CA ASN A 153 -11.21 -3.58 43.39
C ASN A 153 -10.48 -2.67 42.36
N ILE A 154 -9.33 -2.12 42.73
CA ILE A 154 -8.56 -1.17 41.93
C ILE A 154 -8.04 -1.84 40.65
N ASP A 155 -7.57 -3.08 40.74
CA ASP A 155 -7.14 -3.85 39.57
C ASP A 155 -8.29 -4.10 38.59
N GLY A 156 -9.50 -4.36 39.10
CA GLY A 156 -10.70 -4.48 38.26
C GLY A 156 -11.10 -3.18 37.58
N MET A 157 -10.90 -2.03 38.25
CA MET A 157 -11.14 -0.71 37.66
C MET A 157 -10.10 -0.37 36.58
N PHE A 158 -8.83 -0.71 36.79
CA PHE A 158 -7.81 -0.54 35.75
C PHE A 158 -8.02 -1.48 34.57
N GLU A 159 -8.38 -2.74 34.81
CA GLU A 159 -8.66 -3.70 33.74
C GLU A 159 -9.85 -3.26 32.88
N THR A 160 -10.93 -2.78 33.51
CA THR A 160 -12.09 -2.24 32.78
C THR A 160 -11.75 -0.96 32.02
N TYR A 161 -10.92 -0.07 32.57
CA TYR A 161 -10.44 1.12 31.87
C TYR A 161 -9.56 0.77 30.67
N ILE A 162 -8.62 -0.17 30.83
CA ILE A 162 -7.76 -0.67 29.75
C ILE A 162 -8.61 -1.33 28.66
N ALA A 163 -9.60 -2.15 29.03
CA ALA A 163 -10.52 -2.77 28.07
C ALA A 163 -11.33 -1.73 27.29
N ASN A 164 -11.81 -0.68 27.96
CA ASN A 164 -12.51 0.42 27.31
C ASN A 164 -11.59 1.18 26.33
N MET A 165 -10.35 1.47 26.73
CA MET A 165 -9.36 2.13 25.85
C MET A 165 -9.01 1.28 24.63
N ARG A 166 -8.84 -0.03 24.79
CA ARG A 166 -8.62 -0.96 23.67
C ARG A 166 -9.82 -0.96 22.72
N ARG A 167 -11.04 -1.00 23.25
CA ARG A 167 -12.26 -0.93 22.43
C ARG A 167 -12.38 0.39 21.66
N GLN A 168 -11.97 1.52 22.25
CA GLN A 168 -11.91 2.80 21.54
C GLN A 168 -10.86 2.79 20.43
N LEU A 169 -9.68 2.22 20.70
CA LEU A 169 -8.63 2.07 19.68
C LEU A 169 -9.11 1.21 18.51
N ASP A 170 -9.78 0.10 18.78
CA ASP A 170 -10.35 -0.78 17.76
C ASP A 170 -11.48 -0.08 16.98
N GLY A 171 -12.32 0.70 17.66
CA GLY A 171 -13.35 1.54 17.04
C GLY A 171 -12.76 2.55 16.06
N LEU A 172 -11.76 3.31 16.50
CA LEU A 172 -11.03 4.27 15.67
C LEU A 172 -10.27 3.58 14.53
N GLY A 173 -9.72 2.39 14.78
CA GLY A 173 -9.07 1.58 13.76
C GLY A 173 -10.03 1.16 12.64
N ASN A 174 -11.23 0.73 13.00
CA ASN A 174 -12.28 0.37 12.03
C ASN A 174 -12.77 1.59 11.24
N GLU A 175 -12.96 2.74 11.90
CA GLU A 175 -13.32 4.00 11.23
C GLU A 175 -12.24 4.44 10.26
N LYS A 176 -10.96 4.34 10.65
CA LYS A 176 -9.82 4.63 9.77
C LYS A 176 -9.86 3.75 8.53
N ILE A 177 -10.02 2.43 8.68
CA ILE A 177 -10.09 1.50 7.53
C ILE A 177 -11.28 1.84 6.63
N LYS A 178 -12.42 2.18 7.21
CA LYS A 178 -13.61 2.60 6.46
C LYS A 178 -13.34 3.87 5.64
N LEU A 179 -12.76 4.89 6.26
CA LEU A 179 -12.41 6.16 5.61
C LEU A 179 -11.34 5.97 4.52
N GLU A 180 -10.34 5.11 4.75
CA GLU A 180 -9.36 4.73 3.72
C GLU A 180 -10.02 4.04 2.52
N GLY A 181 -11.03 3.19 2.78
CA GLY A 181 -11.84 2.57 1.73
C GLY A 181 -12.67 3.58 0.93
N GLU A 182 -13.34 4.52 1.60
CA GLU A 182 -14.10 5.60 0.96
C GLU A 182 -13.20 6.53 0.15
N LEU A 183 -12.03 6.88 0.67
CA LEU A 183 -11.03 7.68 -0.02
C LEU A 183 -10.53 6.99 -1.28
N LYS A 184 -10.21 5.70 -1.21
CA LYS A 184 -9.81 4.91 -2.39
C LYS A 184 -10.93 4.83 -3.42
N ASN A 185 -12.18 4.66 -2.98
CA ASN A 185 -13.33 4.64 -3.88
C ASN A 185 -13.51 5.99 -4.59
N MET A 186 -13.38 7.10 -3.87
CA MET A 186 -13.42 8.45 -4.46
C MET A 186 -12.26 8.69 -5.43
N GLN A 187 -11.05 8.23 -5.10
CA GLN A 187 -9.91 8.29 -6.01
C GLN A 187 -10.17 7.54 -7.31
N ASN A 188 -10.66 6.30 -7.23
CA ASN A 188 -11.03 5.52 -8.40
C ASN A 188 -12.09 6.23 -9.25
N LEU A 189 -13.12 6.80 -8.61
CA LEU A 189 -14.17 7.53 -9.31
C LEU A 189 -13.63 8.77 -10.04
N VAL A 190 -12.70 9.49 -9.42
CA VAL A 190 -12.02 10.64 -10.04
C VAL A 190 -11.16 10.18 -11.23
N GLU A 191 -10.42 9.08 -11.09
CA GLU A 191 -9.63 8.48 -12.17
C GLU A 191 -10.53 8.05 -13.34
N ASP A 192 -11.66 7.41 -13.05
CA ASP A 192 -12.65 7.01 -14.06
C ASP A 192 -13.24 8.21 -14.80
N PHE A 193 -13.58 9.29 -14.08
CA PHE A 193 -14.05 10.52 -14.72
C PHE A 193 -12.96 11.17 -15.56
N LYS A 194 -11.73 11.24 -15.06
CA LYS A 194 -10.58 11.74 -15.81
C LYS A 194 -10.40 10.97 -17.11
N HIS A 195 -10.44 9.63 -17.05
CA HIS A 195 -10.33 8.78 -18.25
C HIS A 195 -11.48 9.05 -19.23
N LYS A 196 -12.72 9.17 -18.75
CA LYS A 196 -13.87 9.53 -19.59
C LYS A 196 -13.72 10.91 -20.24
N TYR A 197 -13.17 11.90 -19.51
CA TYR A 197 -12.91 13.22 -20.07
C TYR A 197 -11.82 13.19 -21.14
N GLU A 198 -10.73 12.45 -20.91
CA GLU A 198 -9.67 12.25 -21.89
C GLU A 198 -10.21 11.58 -23.17
N ASP A 199 -11.03 10.54 -23.01
CA ASP A 199 -11.69 9.87 -24.14
C ASP A 199 -12.63 10.80 -24.90
N GLU A 200 -13.41 11.63 -24.21
CA GLU A 200 -14.32 12.58 -24.85
C GLU A 200 -13.56 13.69 -25.58
N ILE A 201 -12.44 14.17 -25.01
CA ILE A 201 -11.54 15.11 -25.68
C ILE A 201 -10.96 14.48 -26.95
N ASN A 202 -10.50 13.23 -26.88
CA ASN A 202 -9.96 12.52 -28.03
C ASN A 202 -11.02 12.30 -29.12
N LYS A 203 -12.24 11.91 -28.75
CA LYS A 203 -13.37 11.78 -29.69
C LYS A 203 -13.73 13.12 -30.32
N ARG A 204 -13.80 14.19 -29.53
CA ARG A 204 -14.05 15.55 -30.04
C ARG A 204 -12.96 15.97 -31.03
N ALA A 205 -11.69 15.75 -30.69
CA ALA A 205 -10.57 16.07 -31.58
C ALA A 205 -10.62 15.25 -32.88
N ALA A 206 -10.99 13.97 -32.81
CA ALA A 206 -11.18 13.13 -34.01
C ALA A 206 -12.32 13.66 -34.89
N ALA A 207 -13.47 14.00 -34.31
CA ALA A 207 -14.60 14.57 -35.03
C ALA A 207 -14.28 15.96 -35.61
N GLU A 208 -13.51 16.78 -34.90
CA GLU A 208 -13.04 18.07 -35.39
C GLU A 208 -12.08 17.92 -36.57
N ASN A 209 -11.16 16.96 -36.51
CA ASN A 209 -10.28 16.63 -37.64
C ASN A 209 -11.08 16.14 -38.86
N GLU A 210 -12.07 15.27 -38.66
CA GLU A 210 -12.96 14.80 -39.73
C GLU A 210 -13.76 15.97 -40.33
N PHE A 211 -14.27 16.88 -39.49
CA PHE A 211 -14.97 18.07 -39.95
C PHE A 211 -14.06 18.99 -40.80
N VAL A 212 -12.80 19.17 -40.41
CA VAL A 212 -11.83 19.94 -41.19
C VAL A 212 -11.55 19.29 -42.55
N LEU A 213 -11.40 17.96 -42.58
CA LEU A 213 -11.23 17.22 -43.84
C LEU A 213 -12.47 17.37 -44.74
N LEU A 214 -13.66 17.17 -44.19
CA LEU A 214 -14.92 17.30 -44.92
C LEU A 214 -15.09 18.72 -45.46
N LYS A 215 -14.71 19.74 -44.70
CA LYS A 215 -14.70 21.13 -45.17
C LYS A 215 -13.76 21.33 -46.35
N LYS A 216 -12.55 20.76 -46.30
CA LYS A 216 -11.60 20.80 -47.42
C LYS A 216 -12.19 20.14 -48.67
N ASP A 217 -12.87 19.01 -48.50
CA ASP A 217 -13.49 18.28 -49.60
C ASP A 217 -14.69 19.04 -50.19
N VAL A 218 -15.49 19.70 -49.35
CA VAL A 218 -16.56 20.61 -49.79
C VAL A 218 -16.00 21.81 -50.56
N ASP A 219 -14.94 22.44 -50.06
CA ASP A 219 -14.27 23.56 -50.73
C ASP A 219 -13.70 23.10 -52.08
N ALA A 220 -13.07 21.93 -52.15
CA ALA A 220 -12.58 21.35 -53.40
C ALA A 220 -13.70 21.04 -54.40
N ALA A 221 -14.81 20.47 -53.93
CA ALA A 221 -16.00 20.23 -54.76
C ALA A 221 -16.61 21.54 -55.27
N TYR A 222 -16.64 22.58 -54.43
CA TYR A 222 -17.12 23.90 -54.82
C TYR A 222 -16.22 24.53 -55.89
N MET A 223 -14.90 24.45 -55.75
CA MET A 223 -13.97 24.93 -56.77
C MET A 223 -14.16 24.22 -58.11
N ASN A 224 -14.32 22.88 -58.09
CA ASN A 224 -14.62 22.10 -59.29
C ASN A 224 -15.96 22.49 -59.91
N LYS A 225 -16.99 22.74 -59.09
CA LYS A 225 -18.29 23.22 -59.56
C LYS A 225 -18.14 24.56 -60.29
N VAL A 226 -17.45 25.52 -59.69
CA VAL A 226 -17.22 26.85 -60.29
C VAL A 226 -16.44 26.74 -61.59
N GLU A 227 -15.42 25.87 -61.65
CA GLU A 227 -14.67 25.63 -62.90
C GLU A 227 -15.55 25.03 -64.00
N LEU A 228 -16.43 24.08 -63.65
CA LEU A 228 -17.38 23.49 -64.58
C LEU A 228 -18.44 24.50 -65.04
N GLU A 229 -18.94 25.35 -64.15
CA GLU A 229 -19.87 26.44 -64.50
C GLU A 229 -19.21 27.42 -65.47
N ALA A 230 -17.95 27.82 -65.23
CA ALA A 230 -17.21 28.67 -66.16
C ALA A 230 -17.01 28.01 -67.54
N LYS A 231 -16.77 26.68 -67.58
CA LYS A 231 -16.69 25.92 -68.84
C LYS A 231 -18.03 25.88 -69.57
N VAL A 232 -19.14 25.72 -68.85
CA VAL A 232 -20.48 25.76 -69.43
C VAL A 232 -20.79 27.14 -70.00
N ASP A 233 -20.48 28.21 -69.27
CA ASP A 233 -20.68 29.58 -69.74
C ASP A 233 -19.83 29.86 -71.00
N ALA A 234 -18.56 29.45 -71.00
CA ALA A 234 -17.69 29.60 -72.17
C ALA A 234 -18.23 28.85 -73.41
N LEU A 235 -18.69 27.61 -73.24
CA LEU A 235 -19.32 26.84 -74.33
C LEU A 235 -20.64 27.47 -74.78
N GLN A 236 -21.41 28.06 -73.86
CA GLN A 236 -22.65 28.75 -74.20
C GLN A 236 -22.39 30.01 -75.02
N ASP A 237 -21.34 30.77 -74.68
CA ASP A 237 -20.88 31.92 -75.45
C ASP A 237 -20.39 31.50 -76.85
N GLU A 238 -19.67 30.39 -76.96
CA GLU A 238 -19.24 29.84 -78.25
C GLU A 238 -20.43 29.43 -79.13
N ILE A 239 -21.44 28.76 -78.54
CA ILE A 239 -22.69 28.42 -79.25
C ILE A 239 -23.40 29.69 -79.72
N ASN A 240 -23.49 30.72 -78.88
CA ASN A 240 -24.14 31.97 -79.23
C ASN A 240 -23.39 32.71 -80.34
N PHE A 241 -22.06 32.70 -80.29
CA PHE A 241 -21.20 33.25 -81.35
C PHE A 241 -21.42 32.53 -82.67
N LEU A 242 -21.37 31.19 -82.69
CA LEU A 242 -21.62 30.40 -83.89
C LEU A 242 -23.01 30.65 -84.47
N ARG A 243 -24.04 30.76 -83.62
CA ARG A 243 -25.39 31.13 -84.07
C ARG A 243 -25.44 32.50 -84.72
N ALA A 244 -24.79 33.50 -84.12
CA ALA A 244 -24.72 34.85 -84.67
C ALA A 244 -24.00 34.89 -86.02
N VAL A 245 -22.90 34.13 -86.15
CA VAL A 245 -22.16 33.96 -87.42
C VAL A 245 -23.06 33.32 -88.47
N TYR A 246 -23.72 32.19 -88.18
CA TYR A 246 -24.61 31.54 -89.14
C TYR A 246 -25.80 32.41 -89.54
N GLU A 247 -26.35 33.20 -88.61
CA GLU A 247 -27.41 34.15 -88.94
C GLU A 247 -26.90 35.30 -89.83
N ALA A 248 -25.67 35.77 -89.62
CA ALA A 248 -25.03 36.76 -90.47
C ALA A 248 -24.73 36.20 -91.87
N GLU A 249 -24.17 35.00 -91.98
CA GLU A 249 -23.93 34.31 -93.25
C GLU A 249 -25.23 34.08 -94.02
N LEU A 250 -26.30 33.64 -93.34
CA LEU A 250 -27.63 33.50 -93.95
C LEU A 250 -28.16 34.83 -94.45
N ARG A 251 -27.98 35.92 -93.69
CA ARG A 251 -28.39 37.28 -94.11
C ARG A 251 -27.58 37.76 -95.31
N GLU A 252 -26.28 37.49 -95.34
CA GLU A 252 -25.40 37.82 -96.46
C GLU A 252 -25.79 37.02 -97.71
N LEU A 253 -25.99 35.71 -97.60
CA LEU A 253 -26.45 34.86 -98.71
C LEU A 253 -27.84 35.29 -99.21
N GLN A 254 -28.76 35.67 -98.32
CA GLN A 254 -30.04 36.26 -98.71
C GLN A 254 -29.86 37.63 -99.40
N GLY A 255 -28.88 38.43 -98.97
CA GLY A 255 -28.47 39.67 -99.64
C GLY A 255 -27.94 39.39 -101.04
N GLN A 256 -26.98 38.48 -101.18
CA GLN A 256 -26.43 38.05 -102.46
C GLN A 256 -27.50 37.51 -103.42
N ILE A 257 -28.49 36.75 -102.93
CA ILE A 257 -29.63 36.28 -103.74
C ILE A 257 -30.52 37.44 -104.19
N LYS A 258 -30.73 38.47 -103.35
CA LYS A 258 -31.50 39.67 -103.71
C LYS A 258 -30.73 40.58 -104.68
N ASP A 259 -29.42 40.72 -104.48
CA ASP A 259 -28.55 41.54 -105.32
C ASP A 259 -28.29 40.89 -106.69
N THR A 260 -28.26 39.56 -106.76
CA THR A 260 -28.22 38.83 -108.05
C THR A 260 -29.57 38.79 -108.77
N SER A 261 -30.68 39.07 -108.10
CA SER A 261 -32.00 39.23 -108.74
C SER A 261 -32.25 40.62 -109.32
N VAL A 262 -31.25 41.51 -109.28
CA VAL A 262 -31.28 42.79 -109.99
C VAL A 262 -30.16 42.76 -111.04
N ILE A 263 -30.52 42.34 -112.24
CA ILE A 263 -29.72 42.59 -113.43
C ILE A 263 -29.72 44.11 -113.62
N VAL A 264 -28.69 44.77 -113.10
CA VAL A 264 -28.41 46.18 -113.34
C VAL A 264 -27.76 46.26 -114.72
N GLU A 265 -28.56 46.56 -115.74
CA GLU A 265 -28.05 47.11 -116.99
C GLU A 265 -27.50 48.51 -116.68
N MET A 266 -26.18 48.58 -116.51
CA MET A 266 -25.48 49.80 -116.18
C MET A 266 -25.23 50.59 -117.47
N ASP A 267 -26.07 51.59 -117.76
CA ASP A 267 -25.79 52.58 -118.79
C ASP A 267 -24.71 53.54 -118.27
N ASN A 268 -23.46 53.14 -118.52
CA ASN A 268 -22.25 53.88 -118.17
C ASN A 268 -21.96 54.93 -119.25
N SER A 269 -22.68 56.05 -119.20
CA SER A 269 -22.44 57.21 -120.06
C SER A 269 -22.29 58.49 -119.24
N ARG A 270 -21.36 58.46 -118.29
CA ARG A 270 -20.70 59.67 -117.77
C ARG A 270 -19.22 59.56 -118.06
N ASN A 271 -18.62 60.67 -118.47
CA ASN A 271 -17.18 60.81 -118.63
C ASN A 271 -16.50 60.60 -117.27
N LEU A 272 -16.20 59.34 -116.99
CA LEU A 272 -15.35 58.94 -115.89
C LEU A 272 -13.94 59.39 -116.23
N ASP A 273 -13.39 60.27 -115.40
CA ASP A 273 -11.96 60.58 -115.42
C ASP A 273 -11.22 59.31 -115.00
N MET A 274 -10.84 58.52 -116.01
CA MET A 274 -10.20 57.22 -115.83
C MET A 274 -8.90 57.34 -115.03
N ASP A 275 -8.22 58.49 -115.11
CA ASP A 275 -6.99 58.73 -114.37
C ASP A 275 -7.27 58.95 -112.88
N ALA A 276 -8.33 59.67 -112.52
CA ALA A 276 -8.75 59.84 -111.13
C ALA A 276 -9.18 58.52 -110.48
N ILE A 277 -9.91 57.67 -111.20
CA ILE A 277 -10.36 56.37 -110.67
C ILE A 277 -9.20 55.39 -110.56
N VAL A 278 -8.29 55.36 -111.54
CA VAL A 278 -7.08 54.52 -111.45
C VAL A 278 -6.17 54.98 -110.31
N ALA A 279 -6.08 56.30 -110.06
CA ALA A 279 -5.34 56.83 -108.92
C ALA A 279 -5.99 56.45 -107.57
N GLU A 280 -7.33 56.56 -107.45
CA GLU A 280 -8.08 56.17 -106.25
C GLU A 280 -7.96 54.66 -105.98
N VAL A 281 -8.11 53.83 -107.01
CA VAL A 281 -7.95 52.36 -106.90
C VAL A 281 -6.52 52.01 -106.50
N ARG A 282 -5.50 52.68 -107.07
CA ARG A 282 -4.11 52.50 -106.63
C ARG A 282 -3.90 52.90 -105.17
N ALA A 283 -4.46 54.03 -104.74
CA ALA A 283 -4.38 54.48 -103.35
C ALA A 283 -5.06 53.50 -102.38
N GLN A 284 -6.22 52.94 -102.76
CA GLN A 284 -6.92 51.91 -101.99
C GLN A 284 -6.10 50.63 -101.88
N TYR A 285 -5.48 50.16 -102.96
CA TYR A 285 -4.61 48.98 -102.92
C TYR A 285 -3.35 49.23 -102.08
N GLU A 286 -2.78 50.43 -102.16
CA GLU A 286 -1.63 50.83 -101.36
C GLU A 286 -1.99 50.93 -99.87
N GLU A 287 -3.17 51.44 -99.54
CA GLU A 287 -3.70 51.48 -98.17
C GLU A 287 -3.97 50.06 -97.63
N ILE A 288 -4.61 49.19 -98.40
CA ILE A 288 -4.89 47.80 -98.00
C ILE A 288 -3.58 47.02 -97.82
N ALA A 289 -2.61 47.20 -98.72
CA ALA A 289 -1.29 46.58 -98.59
C ALA A 289 -0.54 47.08 -97.35
N ASN A 290 -0.58 48.40 -97.08
CA ASN A 290 0.03 48.98 -95.89
C ASN A 290 -0.67 48.54 -94.60
N ARG A 291 -2.01 48.45 -94.60
CA ARG A 291 -2.80 47.95 -93.46
C ARG A 291 -2.51 46.48 -93.19
N SER A 292 -2.49 45.63 -94.22
CA SER A 292 -2.12 44.22 -94.09
C SER A 292 -0.69 44.03 -93.57
N LYS A 293 0.27 44.85 -94.04
CA LYS A 293 1.63 44.85 -93.52
C LYS A 293 1.69 45.27 -92.05
N ALA A 294 1.00 46.34 -91.67
CA ALA A 294 0.95 46.82 -90.30
C ALA A 294 0.27 45.82 -89.36
N GLU A 295 -0.81 45.18 -89.79
CA GLU A 295 -1.49 44.11 -89.06
C GLU A 295 -0.58 42.88 -88.86
N ALA A 296 0.16 42.47 -89.89
CA ALA A 296 1.15 41.40 -89.77
C ALA A 296 2.28 41.77 -88.79
N GLU A 297 2.82 42.99 -88.88
CA GLU A 297 3.85 43.48 -87.96
C GLU A 297 3.34 43.56 -86.50
N MET A 298 2.12 44.06 -86.29
CA MET A 298 1.47 44.08 -84.97
C MET A 298 1.24 42.67 -84.43
N TRP A 299 0.80 41.74 -85.28
CA TRP A 299 0.59 40.34 -84.89
C TRP A 299 1.90 39.66 -84.48
N TYR A 300 2.98 39.84 -85.25
CA TYR A 300 4.30 39.31 -84.88
C TYR A 300 4.84 39.94 -83.60
N LYS A 301 4.65 41.25 -83.42
CA LYS A 301 5.08 41.96 -82.22
C LYS A 301 4.31 41.47 -80.98
N GLN A 302 2.99 41.34 -81.08
CA GLN A 302 2.18 40.78 -80.00
C GLN A 302 2.61 39.34 -79.66
N LYS A 303 2.85 38.49 -80.66
CA LYS A 303 3.32 37.12 -80.42
C LYS A 303 4.70 37.08 -79.76
N TYR A 304 5.59 38.01 -80.14
CA TYR A 304 6.89 38.14 -79.50
C TYR A 304 6.76 38.60 -78.04
N ASP A 305 5.92 39.61 -77.77
CA ASP A 305 5.68 40.14 -76.43
C ASP A 305 5.00 39.09 -75.52
N GLU A 306 4.06 38.30 -76.03
CA GLU A 306 3.43 37.16 -75.33
C GLU A 306 4.47 36.08 -75.00
N MET A 307 5.32 35.72 -75.97
CA MET A 307 6.39 34.74 -75.77
C MET A 307 7.44 35.25 -74.78
N GLN A 308 7.80 36.53 -74.83
CA GLN A 308 8.73 37.16 -73.91
C GLN A 308 8.14 37.24 -72.48
N SER A 309 6.86 37.59 -72.35
CA SER A 309 6.17 37.66 -71.06
C SER A 309 6.03 36.28 -70.42
N SER A 310 5.65 35.27 -71.20
CA SER A 310 5.58 33.88 -70.72
C SER A 310 6.95 33.31 -70.37
N ALA A 311 8.00 33.60 -71.15
CA ALA A 311 9.37 33.24 -70.79
C ALA A 311 9.84 33.93 -69.49
N GLY A 312 9.47 35.20 -69.30
CA GLY A 312 9.73 35.95 -68.07
C GLY A 312 9.06 35.31 -66.85
N GLN A 313 7.78 34.91 -66.99
CA GLN A 313 7.04 34.23 -65.93
C GLN A 313 7.66 32.86 -65.59
N CYS A 314 8.05 32.08 -66.60
CA CYS A 314 8.76 30.82 -66.39
C CYS A 314 10.09 31.01 -65.65
N ASP A 315 10.86 32.07 -65.95
CA ASP A 315 12.10 32.37 -65.22
C ASP A 315 11.82 32.79 -63.77
N THR A 316 10.77 33.59 -63.51
CA THR A 316 10.38 33.95 -62.15
C THR A 316 9.90 32.75 -61.34
N ASP A 317 9.11 31.86 -61.93
CA ASP A 317 8.60 30.66 -61.29
C ASP A 317 9.75 29.67 -61.00
N LEU A 318 10.71 29.55 -61.92
CA LEU A 318 11.92 28.76 -61.72
C LEU A 318 12.79 29.33 -60.58
N ARG A 319 12.90 30.67 -60.48
CA ARG A 319 13.60 31.30 -59.35
C ARG A 319 12.88 31.10 -58.03
N SER A 320 11.55 31.20 -58.01
CA SER A 320 10.74 30.96 -56.81
C SER A 320 10.90 29.52 -56.32
N THR A 321 10.68 28.54 -57.20
CA THR A 321 10.85 27.12 -56.86
C THR A 321 12.26 26.78 -56.41
N LYS A 322 13.29 27.40 -57.01
CA LYS A 322 14.69 27.26 -56.54
C LYS A 322 14.90 27.84 -55.14
N ALA A 323 14.26 28.96 -54.81
CA ALA A 323 14.30 29.55 -53.48
C ALA A 323 13.61 28.63 -52.45
N ASP A 324 12.43 28.10 -52.78
CA ASP A 324 11.68 27.16 -51.93
C ASP A 324 12.48 25.89 -51.67
N ILE A 325 13.13 25.32 -52.71
CA ILE A 325 14.03 24.17 -52.56
C ILE A 325 15.19 24.51 -51.62
N ALA A 326 15.76 25.71 -51.70
CA ALA A 326 16.85 26.12 -50.81
C ALA A 326 16.38 26.31 -49.36
N GLU A 327 15.16 26.80 -49.13
CA GLU A 327 14.55 26.90 -47.81
C GLU A 327 14.25 25.51 -47.23
N LEU A 328 13.62 24.63 -48.00
CA LEU A 328 13.36 23.24 -47.60
C LEU A 328 14.66 22.51 -47.25
N LYS A 329 15.73 22.71 -48.04
CA LYS A 329 17.06 22.16 -47.70
C LYS A 329 17.60 22.68 -46.37
N ARG A 330 17.42 23.98 -46.07
CA ARG A 330 17.82 24.54 -44.76
C ARG A 330 16.96 23.98 -43.62
N MET A 331 15.66 23.80 -43.84
CA MET A 331 14.76 23.20 -42.86
C MET A 331 15.14 21.74 -42.57
N ILE A 332 15.44 20.95 -43.61
CA ILE A 332 15.92 19.57 -43.47
C ILE A 332 17.20 19.53 -42.63
N ALA A 333 18.19 20.38 -42.93
CA ALA A 333 19.44 20.43 -42.17
C ALA A 333 19.22 20.82 -40.70
N ARG A 334 18.31 21.77 -40.43
CA ARG A 334 17.93 22.15 -39.06
C ARG A 334 17.28 20.98 -38.33
N LEU A 335 16.32 20.30 -38.95
CA LEU A 335 15.63 19.15 -38.34
C LEU A 335 16.60 17.98 -38.10
N GLN A 336 17.55 17.74 -39.01
CA GLN A 336 18.60 16.74 -38.82
C GLN A 336 19.47 17.06 -37.59
N ASN A 337 19.91 18.32 -37.44
CA ASN A 337 20.67 18.76 -36.27
C ASN A 337 19.86 18.64 -34.97
N GLU A 338 18.55 18.92 -35.02
CA GLU A 338 17.65 18.76 -33.86
C GLU A 338 17.49 17.28 -33.49
N ILE A 339 17.34 16.40 -34.47
CA ILE A 339 17.33 14.94 -34.26
C ILE A 339 18.65 14.47 -33.63
N GLU A 340 19.78 14.93 -34.13
CA GLU A 340 21.10 14.59 -33.57
C GLU A 340 21.27 15.10 -32.14
N ALA A 341 20.85 16.33 -31.86
CA ALA A 341 20.87 16.89 -30.51
C ALA A 341 19.99 16.09 -29.53
N VAL A 342 18.77 15.72 -29.94
CA VAL A 342 17.87 14.89 -29.12
C VAL A 342 18.42 13.48 -28.93
N LYS A 343 19.04 12.88 -29.96
CA LYS A 343 19.72 11.59 -29.83
C LYS A 343 20.89 11.66 -28.84
N ALA A 344 21.68 12.74 -28.88
CA ALA A 344 22.77 12.95 -27.92
C ALA A 344 22.24 13.11 -26.49
N GLN A 345 21.14 13.86 -26.30
CA GLN A 345 20.47 13.99 -25.00
C GLN A 345 19.96 12.65 -24.49
N LYS A 346 19.31 11.86 -25.35
CA LYS A 346 18.86 10.51 -25.02
C LYS A 346 20.02 9.62 -24.56
N SER A 347 21.11 9.58 -25.33
CA SER A 347 22.29 8.78 -24.98
C SER A 347 22.91 9.22 -23.64
N ASN A 348 22.97 10.52 -23.38
CA ASN A 348 23.45 11.05 -22.10
C ASN A 348 22.54 10.66 -20.92
N LEU A 349 21.22 10.71 -21.11
CA LEU A 349 20.27 10.27 -20.09
C LEU A 349 20.35 8.75 -19.86
N GLU A 350 20.49 7.95 -20.90
CA GLU A 350 20.71 6.49 -20.79
C GLU A 350 22.00 6.18 -20.01
N SER A 351 23.09 6.92 -20.27
CA SER A 351 24.34 6.80 -19.50
C SER A 351 24.12 7.15 -18.02
N GLN A 352 23.41 8.25 -17.72
CA GLN A 352 23.11 8.64 -16.34
C GLN A 352 22.23 7.63 -15.61
N ILE A 353 21.25 7.04 -16.30
CA ILE A 353 20.41 5.97 -15.75
C ILE A 353 21.29 4.76 -15.43
N SER A 354 22.13 4.31 -16.37
CA SER A 354 23.04 3.18 -16.14
C SER A 354 23.99 3.42 -14.96
N GLU A 355 24.56 4.62 -14.83
CA GLU A 355 25.43 4.98 -13.70
C GLU A 355 24.66 5.05 -12.37
N ALA A 356 23.42 5.52 -12.38
CA ALA A 356 22.56 5.55 -11.20
C ALA A 356 22.16 4.13 -10.77
N GLU A 357 21.83 3.26 -11.73
CA GLU A 357 21.54 1.84 -11.51
C GLU A 357 22.75 1.11 -10.93
N GLU A 358 23.95 1.28 -11.51
CA GLU A 358 25.18 0.66 -11.00
C GLU A 358 25.50 1.14 -9.58
N ARG A 359 25.43 2.47 -9.34
CA ARG A 359 25.64 3.03 -8.00
C ARG A 359 24.62 2.50 -7.00
N GLY A 360 23.35 2.38 -7.41
CA GLY A 360 22.28 1.79 -6.60
C GLY A 360 22.54 0.31 -6.28
N GLU A 361 22.96 -0.47 -7.27
CA GLU A 361 23.30 -1.88 -7.10
C GLU A 361 24.47 -2.08 -6.13
N LEU A 362 25.51 -1.25 -6.24
CA LEU A 362 26.65 -1.26 -5.31
C LEU A 362 26.23 -0.93 -3.88
N ALA A 363 25.37 0.07 -3.68
CA ALA A 363 24.85 0.42 -2.36
C ALA A 363 24.02 -0.73 -1.75
N VAL A 364 23.21 -1.42 -2.56
CA VAL A 364 22.45 -2.59 -2.11
C VAL A 364 23.38 -3.76 -1.78
N LYS A 365 24.42 -4.00 -2.58
CA LYS A 365 25.44 -5.04 -2.30
C LYS A 365 26.15 -4.76 -0.97
N ASP A 366 26.58 -3.53 -0.72
CA ASP A 366 27.23 -3.13 0.53
C ASP A 366 26.29 -3.30 1.73
N ALA A 367 25.04 -2.84 1.63
CA ALA A 367 24.04 -3.02 2.68
C ALA A 367 23.78 -4.51 2.97
N ARG A 368 23.69 -5.35 1.94
CA ARG A 368 23.55 -6.81 2.09
C ARG A 368 24.77 -7.45 2.75
N ALA A 369 25.98 -7.04 2.38
CA ALA A 369 27.21 -7.49 3.03
C ALA A 369 27.20 -7.13 4.52
N ARG A 370 26.84 -5.88 4.85
CA ARG A 370 26.74 -5.43 6.24
C ARG A 370 25.68 -6.17 7.05
N ILE A 371 24.53 -6.49 6.46
CA ILE A 371 23.51 -7.33 7.10
C ILE A 371 24.09 -8.71 7.40
N LYS A 372 24.77 -9.33 6.43
CA LYS A 372 25.41 -10.64 6.60
C LYS A 372 26.44 -10.62 7.73
N ASP A 373 27.31 -9.61 7.79
CA ASP A 373 28.30 -9.48 8.86
C ASP A 373 27.64 -9.33 10.25
N LEU A 374 26.52 -8.59 10.32
CA LEU A 374 25.75 -8.44 11.56
C LEU A 374 25.05 -9.76 11.96
N GLU A 375 24.54 -10.53 11.01
CA GLU A 375 23.96 -11.86 11.26
C GLU A 375 25.03 -12.85 11.76
N GLU A 376 26.23 -12.83 11.16
CA GLU A 376 27.38 -13.63 11.61
C GLU A 376 27.83 -13.23 13.02
N ALA A 377 27.93 -11.92 13.30
CA ALA A 377 28.23 -11.44 14.65
C ALA A 377 27.16 -11.86 15.68
N LEU A 378 25.88 -11.81 15.31
CA LEU A 378 24.76 -12.20 16.15
C LEU A 378 24.74 -13.71 16.43
N THR A 379 25.02 -14.55 15.41
CA THR A 379 25.13 -16.00 15.60
C THR A 379 26.33 -16.36 16.48
N LYS A 380 27.47 -15.69 16.31
CA LYS A 380 28.65 -15.85 17.18
C LYS A 380 28.34 -15.45 18.62
N ALA A 381 27.67 -14.31 18.84
CA ALA A 381 27.28 -13.86 20.18
C ALA A 381 26.29 -14.84 20.85
N LYS A 382 25.33 -15.38 20.10
CA LYS A 382 24.43 -16.44 20.59
C LYS A 382 25.18 -17.71 20.98
N ALA A 383 26.17 -18.12 20.19
CA ALA A 383 26.99 -19.28 20.48
C ALA A 383 27.84 -19.07 21.75
N GLU A 384 28.43 -17.89 21.91
CA GLU A 384 29.19 -17.53 23.12
C GLU A 384 28.29 -17.48 24.36
N MET A 385 27.10 -16.91 24.25
CA MET A 385 26.12 -16.90 25.34
C MET A 385 25.70 -18.33 25.73
N ALA A 386 25.45 -19.20 24.75
CA ALA A 386 25.13 -20.61 25.01
C ALA A 386 26.29 -21.36 25.66
N LYS A 387 27.54 -21.01 25.34
CA LYS A 387 28.75 -21.55 25.98
C LYS A 387 28.85 -21.08 27.43
N GLN A 388 28.67 -19.79 27.71
CA GLN A 388 28.67 -19.26 29.08
C GLN A 388 27.60 -19.92 29.95
N VAL A 389 26.38 -20.12 29.42
CA VAL A 389 25.32 -20.83 30.15
C VAL A 389 25.72 -22.26 30.51
N ARG A 390 26.41 -22.97 29.61
CA ARG A 390 26.94 -24.31 29.90
C ARG A 390 28.02 -24.26 31.00
N GLU A 391 28.99 -23.35 30.89
CA GLU A 391 30.04 -23.17 31.90
C GLU A 391 29.47 -22.81 33.28
N TYR A 392 28.44 -21.95 33.33
CA TYR A 392 27.72 -21.64 34.58
C TYR A 392 26.99 -22.85 35.14
N SER A 393 26.35 -23.67 34.30
CA SER A 393 25.69 -24.91 34.73
C SER A 393 26.70 -25.91 35.28
N ASP A 394 27.87 -26.06 34.65
CA ASP A 394 28.92 -26.96 35.10
C ASP A 394 29.50 -26.49 36.45
N LEU A 395 29.73 -25.18 36.61
CA LEU A 395 30.17 -24.61 37.87
C LEU A 395 29.13 -24.77 38.98
N LEU A 396 27.84 -24.61 38.66
CA LEU A 396 26.75 -24.87 39.59
C LEU A 396 26.72 -26.34 40.02
N ASN A 397 26.91 -27.28 39.08
CA ASN A 397 26.98 -28.71 39.39
C ASN A 397 28.15 -29.02 40.33
N ILE A 398 29.33 -28.43 40.09
CA ILE A 398 30.48 -28.56 41.01
C ILE A 398 30.14 -27.99 42.38
N LYS A 399 29.48 -26.83 42.45
CA LYS A 399 29.06 -26.21 43.71
C LYS A 399 28.10 -27.12 44.49
N LEU A 400 27.12 -27.72 43.81
CA LEU A 400 26.19 -28.67 44.42
C LEU A 400 26.90 -29.92 44.92
N ALA A 401 27.87 -30.46 44.17
CA ALA A 401 28.69 -31.57 44.64
C ALA A 401 29.48 -31.21 45.91
N LEU A 402 30.10 -30.02 45.95
CA LEU A 402 30.80 -29.51 47.12
C LEU A 402 29.86 -29.30 48.32
N ASP A 403 28.64 -28.81 48.12
CA ASP A 403 27.66 -28.69 49.22
C ASP A 403 27.29 -30.06 49.79
N ILE A 404 27.14 -31.07 48.93
CA ILE A 404 26.88 -32.45 49.35
C ILE A 404 28.07 -32.97 50.15
N GLU A 405 29.31 -32.75 49.71
CA GLU A 405 30.52 -33.12 50.46
C GLU A 405 30.58 -32.41 51.82
N ILE A 406 30.30 -31.12 51.89
CA ILE A 406 30.25 -30.39 53.17
C ILE A 406 29.15 -30.96 54.07
N ALA A 407 27.98 -31.27 53.53
CA ALA A 407 26.89 -31.87 54.28
C ALA A 407 27.24 -33.27 54.78
N THR A 408 27.93 -34.09 53.98
CA THR A 408 28.39 -35.42 54.41
C THR A 408 29.50 -35.31 55.46
N TYR A 409 30.46 -34.37 55.30
CA TYR A 409 31.46 -34.09 56.33
C TYR A 409 30.83 -33.62 57.64
N ARG A 410 29.83 -32.72 57.60
CA ARG A 410 29.06 -32.30 58.78
C ARG A 410 28.35 -33.48 59.45
N LYS A 411 27.68 -34.32 58.66
CA LYS A 411 26.98 -35.51 59.19
C LYS A 411 27.93 -36.55 59.80
N LEU A 412 29.13 -36.72 59.22
CA LEU A 412 30.18 -37.57 59.80
C LEU A 412 30.69 -37.00 61.12
N LEU A 413 30.93 -35.69 61.21
CA LEU A 413 31.29 -35.02 62.45
C LEU A 413 30.18 -35.16 63.51
N GLU A 414 28.93 -34.87 63.15
CA GLU A 414 27.77 -35.03 64.05
C GLU A 414 27.60 -36.50 64.48
N GLY A 415 27.89 -37.46 63.60
CA GLY A 415 27.90 -38.88 63.91
C GLY A 415 29.05 -39.29 64.82
N GLU A 416 30.21 -38.65 64.73
CA GLU A 416 31.32 -38.86 65.67
C GLU A 416 31.04 -38.22 67.03
N GLU A 417 30.51 -36.99 67.07
CA GLU A 417 30.02 -36.35 68.29
C GLU A 417 28.95 -37.22 68.96
N SER A 418 28.03 -37.80 68.19
CA SER A 418 27.04 -38.77 68.70
C SER A 418 27.68 -40.03 69.28
N ARG A 419 28.80 -40.52 68.72
CA ARG A 419 29.58 -41.66 69.27
C ARG A 419 30.39 -41.29 70.52
N LEU A 420 30.76 -40.01 70.68
CA LEU A 420 31.45 -39.50 71.86
C LEU A 420 30.46 -39.17 73.00
N THR A 421 29.25 -38.69 72.70
CA THR A 421 28.20 -38.38 73.68
C THR A 421 27.33 -39.59 74.05
N SER A 422 27.17 -40.57 73.16
CA SER A 422 26.53 -41.86 73.44
C SER A 422 27.61 -42.94 73.47
N GLY A 423 28.05 -43.34 74.66
CA GLY A 423 29.07 -44.37 74.88
C GLY A 423 28.98 -45.53 73.88
N GLY A 424 30.07 -45.75 73.16
CA GLY A 424 30.10 -46.45 71.89
C GLY A 424 29.46 -47.84 71.87
N SER A 425 28.62 -48.06 70.86
CA SER A 425 28.23 -49.38 70.39
C SER A 425 28.79 -49.59 68.97
N SER A 426 29.43 -50.74 68.81
CA SER A 426 30.29 -51.16 67.69
C SER A 426 29.63 -51.07 66.30
N ALA A 427 30.39 -50.58 65.32
CA ALA A 427 30.02 -50.60 63.90
C ALA A 427 30.32 -51.98 63.29
N THR A 428 29.29 -52.74 62.93
CA THR A 428 29.40 -53.93 62.09
C THR A 428 29.39 -53.50 60.62
N ILE A 429 30.53 -53.58 59.95
CA ILE A 429 30.65 -53.38 58.50
C ILE A 429 30.34 -54.70 57.80
N HIS A 430 29.20 -54.77 57.11
CA HIS A 430 28.87 -55.88 56.22
C HIS A 430 29.32 -55.52 54.80
N VAL A 431 30.45 -56.05 54.36
CA VAL A 431 30.87 -56.01 52.95
C VAL A 431 30.10 -57.12 52.22
N GLN A 432 29.15 -56.76 51.37
CA GLN A 432 28.53 -57.70 50.46
C GLN A 432 28.91 -57.35 49.01
N GLN A 433 29.78 -58.21 48.47
CA GLN A 433 30.20 -58.23 47.08
C GLN A 433 29.05 -58.84 46.27
N THR A 434 28.37 -58.04 45.44
CA THR A 434 27.36 -58.54 44.51
C THR A 434 27.91 -58.57 43.09
N SER A 435 28.23 -59.77 42.61
CA SER A 435 28.37 -60.11 41.20
C SER A 435 27.00 -60.01 40.52
N SER A 436 26.82 -59.06 39.60
CA SER A 436 25.62 -58.97 38.75
C SER A 436 25.83 -59.76 37.47
N SER A 437 25.16 -60.90 37.40
CA SER A 437 24.82 -61.67 36.21
C SER A 437 23.90 -60.88 35.27
N GLY A 438 23.97 -61.22 33.98
CA GLY A 438 23.23 -60.54 32.92
C GLY A 438 21.72 -60.79 32.89
N GLY A 439 21.03 -59.94 32.12
CA GLY A 439 19.61 -60.04 31.81
C GLY A 439 19.08 -58.89 30.95
N GLN A 440 19.15 -59.08 29.62
CA GLN A 440 18.26 -58.66 28.53
C GLN A 440 17.15 -57.60 28.80
N SER A 441 17.03 -56.56 27.95
CA SER A 441 15.97 -56.45 26.90
C SER A 441 15.79 -55.03 26.31
N SER A 442 15.75 -54.99 24.96
CA SER A 442 14.89 -54.19 24.05
C SER A 442 14.85 -52.65 24.06
N GLY A 443 15.03 -52.07 22.85
CA GLY A 443 14.53 -50.74 22.45
C GLY A 443 15.45 -50.00 21.47
N SER A 444 15.70 -50.52 20.27
CA SER A 444 15.15 -50.00 18.99
C SER A 444 15.31 -48.50 18.73
N SER A 445 16.12 -48.16 17.71
CA SER A 445 16.07 -47.01 16.76
C SER A 445 17.52 -46.65 16.40
N GLY A 446 18.09 -46.93 15.22
CA GLY A 446 17.50 -46.86 13.89
C GLY A 446 18.27 -45.81 13.09
N PHE A 447 19.55 -46.06 12.79
CA PHE A 447 20.32 -45.25 11.83
C PHE A 447 19.99 -45.74 10.42
N GLY A 448 19.31 -44.88 9.64
CA GLY A 448 19.00 -45.12 8.24
C GLY A 448 19.43 -43.92 7.40
N TYR A 449 20.63 -44.04 6.82
CA TYR A 449 21.02 -43.30 5.61
C TYR A 449 20.23 -43.88 4.43
N GLY A 450 19.57 -43.03 3.65
CA GLY A 450 18.87 -43.43 2.43
C GLY A 450 18.52 -42.21 1.60
N GLY A 451 19.13 -42.10 0.43
CA GLY A 451 18.88 -41.01 -0.52
C GLY A 451 17.68 -41.24 -1.44
N MET A 452 17.27 -40.16 -2.11
CA MET A 452 16.54 -40.11 -3.39
C MET A 452 16.79 -38.70 -3.95
N SER A 453 17.46 -38.52 -5.09
CA SER A 453 17.00 -38.74 -6.48
C SER A 453 15.82 -37.86 -6.89
N GLY A 454 16.12 -36.88 -7.74
CA GLY A 454 15.41 -36.60 -9.00
C GLY A 454 14.07 -35.87 -8.95
N GLY A 455 13.99 -34.71 -9.61
CA GLY A 455 12.70 -34.12 -9.99
C GLY A 455 12.76 -32.70 -10.52
N TYR A 456 12.97 -32.57 -11.83
CA TYR A 456 12.73 -31.35 -12.62
C TYR A 456 11.24 -30.99 -12.69
N GLY A 457 10.94 -29.71 -12.87
CA GLY A 457 9.66 -29.18 -13.39
C GLY A 457 8.81 -28.46 -12.33
N GLY A 458 8.17 -27.33 -12.57
CA GLY A 458 8.03 -26.52 -13.77
C GLY A 458 7.21 -25.27 -13.37
N THR A 459 7.55 -24.14 -13.95
CA THR A 459 6.85 -22.86 -13.82
C THR A 459 5.44 -22.95 -14.40
N ILE A 460 4.41 -22.56 -13.64
CA ILE A 460 3.07 -22.30 -14.16
C ILE A 460 2.88 -20.79 -14.27
N THR A 461 3.02 -20.29 -15.49
CA THR A 461 2.57 -18.97 -15.94
C THR A 461 1.07 -19.07 -16.22
N LYS A 462 0.24 -18.26 -15.56
CA LYS A 462 -1.15 -18.05 -15.99
C LYS A 462 -1.20 -16.91 -17.01
N SER A 463 -1.36 -17.26 -18.28
CA SER A 463 -1.80 -16.34 -19.32
C SER A 463 -3.34 -16.24 -19.29
N VAL A 464 -3.85 -15.01 -19.32
CA VAL A 464 -5.27 -14.73 -19.56
C VAL A 464 -5.42 -14.37 -21.04
N THR A 465 -6.06 -15.27 -21.79
CA THR A 465 -6.53 -15.02 -23.15
C THR A 465 -7.97 -14.55 -23.07
N GLN A 466 -8.26 -13.31 -23.46
CA GLN A 466 -9.63 -12.90 -23.80
C GLN A 466 -9.80 -12.97 -25.32
N GLN A 467 -10.58 -13.96 -25.76
CA GLN A 467 -11.28 -13.92 -27.04
C GLN A 467 -12.59 -13.15 -26.82
N SER A 468 -12.81 -12.08 -27.59
CA SER A 468 -14.16 -11.55 -27.80
C SER A 468 -14.51 -11.74 -29.27
N SER A 469 -15.53 -12.57 -29.50
CA SER A 469 -16.06 -12.93 -30.80
C SER A 469 -17.16 -11.95 -31.22
N SER A 470 -17.10 -11.56 -32.48
CA SER A 470 -18.14 -10.82 -33.18
C SER A 470 -19.49 -11.53 -33.13
N LYS A 471 -20.54 -10.80 -32.76
CA LYS A 471 -21.91 -11.11 -33.17
C LYS A 471 -22.53 -9.88 -33.82
N ARG A 472 -22.62 -9.95 -35.15
CA ARG A 472 -23.64 -9.27 -35.94
C ARG A 472 -24.98 -9.93 -35.63
N TYR A 473 -26.00 -9.13 -35.33
CA TYR A 473 -27.38 -9.40 -35.72
C TYR A 473 -28.00 -8.07 -36.18
N TYR A 474 -28.63 -8.17 -37.35
CA TYR A 474 -29.44 -7.24 -38.15
C TYR A 474 -29.60 -5.78 -37.72
#